data_AF-M5R9Q9-F1
#
_entry.id   AF-M5R9Q9-F1
#
_cell.length_a   1.000
_cell.length_b   1.000
_cell.length_c   1.000
_cell.angle_alpha   90.00
_cell.angle_beta   90.00
_cell.angle_gamma   90.00
#
_symmetry.space_group_name_H-M   'P 1'
#
loop_
_entity.id
_entity.type
_entity.pdbx_description
1 polymer ?
#
loop_
_entity_poly.entity_id
_entity_poly.type
_entity_poly.pdbx_seq_one_letter_code
_entity_poly.pdbx_strand_id
1 'polypeptide(L)'
;MLDEAIAESESVFGLILLLASGCVGLVRRVLWLFMVAAHTASSIFSRQMEFDADRYEIALVGSDVFVTTGEELHLLNAASGHAMEGMYSLIKKAVMIDNIPRMIQLCRHKMPSDEVVKVKQFISSGKTGLLDTHPCTRERIEAAQRIGQEGVFTIDRPARELFRHYDALCSNVTQDFYRNAIGRLVNPSELQPVDQHLHVLMH
;
A
#
# COMPACT_ATOMS: atom_id res chain seq x y z
N MET A 1 -60.55 34.37 0.30
CA MET A 1 -60.48 33.99 1.74
C MET A 1 -59.88 32.60 1.98
N LEU A 2 -60.44 31.47 1.52
CA LEU A 2 -59.80 30.16 1.74
C LEU A 2 -58.50 29.98 0.93
N ASP A 3 -58.52 30.34 -0.36
CA ASP A 3 -57.37 30.14 -1.25
C ASP A 3 -56.16 31.05 -0.91
N GLU A 4 -56.40 32.26 -0.40
CA GLU A 4 -55.35 33.16 0.11
C GLU A 4 -54.72 32.62 1.40
N ALA A 5 -55.53 32.09 2.33
CA ALA A 5 -55.02 31.49 3.57
C ALA A 5 -54.19 30.22 3.30
N ILE A 6 -54.56 29.44 2.27
CA ILE A 6 -53.81 28.27 1.83
C ILE A 6 -52.47 28.69 1.19
N ALA A 7 -52.46 29.69 0.31
CA ALA A 7 -51.24 30.19 -0.32
C ALA A 7 -50.27 30.84 0.67
N GLU A 8 -50.79 31.59 1.65
CA GLU A 8 -49.97 32.22 2.71
C GLU A 8 -49.37 31.14 3.63
N SER A 9 -50.15 30.13 4.01
CA SER A 9 -49.69 28.94 4.74
C SER A 9 -48.58 28.20 4.01
N GLU A 10 -48.75 27.90 2.71
CA GLU A 10 -47.70 27.29 1.88
C GLU A 10 -46.42 28.13 1.84
N SER A 11 -46.54 29.46 1.78
CA SER A 11 -45.39 30.38 1.79
C SER A 11 -44.64 30.38 3.13
N VAL A 12 -45.37 30.32 4.25
CA VAL A 12 -44.79 30.29 5.61
C VAL A 12 -44.12 28.94 5.87
N PHE A 13 -44.75 27.83 5.49
CA PHE A 13 -44.13 26.50 5.57
C PHE A 13 -42.87 26.42 4.72
N GLY A 14 -42.87 26.98 3.51
CA GLY A 14 -41.68 27.08 2.65
C GLY A 14 -40.54 27.87 3.30
N LEU A 15 -40.84 29.01 3.93
CA LEU A 15 -39.86 29.83 4.65
C LEU A 15 -39.26 29.09 5.85
N ILE A 16 -40.08 28.39 6.63
CA ILE A 16 -39.63 27.57 7.77
C ILE A 16 -38.69 26.46 7.30
N LEU A 17 -39.05 25.75 6.22
CA LEU A 17 -38.20 24.70 5.65
C LEU A 17 -36.87 25.25 5.09
N LEU A 18 -36.89 26.43 4.48
CA LEU A 18 -35.67 27.12 4.01
C LEU A 18 -34.75 27.49 5.17
N LEU A 19 -35.28 28.05 6.26
CA LEU A 19 -34.51 28.37 7.45
C LEU A 19 -33.96 27.11 8.13
N ALA A 20 -34.77 26.07 8.26
CA ALA A 20 -34.34 24.78 8.81
C ALA A 20 -33.23 24.15 7.96
N SER A 21 -33.36 24.17 6.62
CA SER A 21 -32.34 23.70 5.68
C SER A 21 -31.05 24.53 5.80
N GLY A 22 -31.16 25.84 5.95
CA GLY A 22 -30.02 26.74 6.20
C GLY A 22 -29.29 26.40 7.50
N CYS A 23 -30.02 26.20 8.60
CA CYS A 23 -29.47 25.78 9.88
C CYS A 23 -28.76 24.41 9.78
N VAL A 24 -29.40 23.43 9.12
CA VAL A 24 -28.78 22.11 8.88
C VAL A 24 -27.51 22.24 8.04
N GLY A 25 -27.54 23.06 6.99
CA GLY A 25 -26.36 23.35 6.16
C GLY A 25 -25.22 23.98 6.96
N LEU A 26 -25.53 24.94 7.83
CA LEU A 26 -24.56 25.58 8.71
C LEU A 26 -23.95 24.58 9.70
N VAL A 27 -24.78 23.78 10.38
CA VAL A 27 -24.30 22.75 11.32
C VAL A 27 -23.40 21.75 10.60
N ARG A 28 -23.79 21.27 9.42
CA ARG A 28 -22.95 20.37 8.61
C ARG A 28 -21.61 21.00 8.25
N ARG A 29 -21.57 22.29 7.89
CA ARG A 29 -20.33 23.01 7.59
C ARG A 29 -19.42 23.11 8.82
N VAL A 30 -19.98 23.43 9.98
CA VAL A 30 -19.22 23.50 11.24
C VAL A 30 -18.66 22.13 11.62
N LEU A 31 -19.47 21.08 11.56
CA LEU A 31 -19.01 19.71 11.84
C LEU A 31 -17.96 19.24 10.84
N TRP A 32 -18.10 19.60 9.56
CA TRP A 32 -17.10 19.30 8.54
C TRP A 32 -15.76 19.99 8.85
N LEU A 33 -15.77 21.25 9.31
CA LEU A 33 -14.54 21.93 9.74
C LEU A 33 -13.87 21.22 10.92
N PHE A 34 -14.64 20.83 11.94
CA PHE A 34 -14.10 20.07 13.08
C PHE A 34 -13.55 18.72 12.65
N MET A 35 -14.22 18.02 11.73
CA MET A 35 -13.75 16.75 11.18
C MET A 35 -12.42 16.92 10.45
N VAL A 36 -12.29 17.93 9.57
CA VAL A 36 -11.03 18.19 8.84
C VAL A 36 -9.90 18.56 9.80
N ALA A 37 -10.17 19.42 10.79
CA ALA A 37 -9.20 19.80 11.80
C ALA A 37 -8.74 18.58 12.64
N ALA A 38 -9.69 17.77 13.11
CA ALA A 38 -9.39 16.56 13.87
C ALA A 38 -8.59 15.55 13.02
N HIS A 39 -8.98 15.33 11.77
CA HIS A 39 -8.29 14.41 10.88
C HIS A 39 -6.87 14.88 10.55
N THR A 40 -6.67 16.18 10.36
CA THR A 40 -5.34 16.77 10.17
C THR A 40 -4.46 16.56 11.41
N ALA A 41 -4.98 16.84 12.61
CA ALA A 41 -4.26 16.61 13.86
C ALA A 41 -3.90 15.13 14.05
N SER A 42 -4.85 14.23 13.83
CA SER A 42 -4.62 12.78 13.89
C SER A 42 -3.55 12.33 12.89
N SER A 43 -3.57 12.89 11.67
CA SER A 43 -2.56 12.59 10.65
C SER A 43 -1.17 13.07 11.08
N ILE A 44 -1.05 14.26 11.69
CA ILE A 44 0.23 14.75 12.24
C ILE A 44 0.76 13.80 13.32
N PHE A 45 -0.08 13.38 14.27
CA PHE A 45 0.34 12.45 15.33
C PHE A 45 0.75 11.09 14.74
N SER A 46 -0.02 10.56 13.80
CA SER A 46 0.32 9.32 13.09
C SER A 46 1.69 9.40 12.41
N ARG A 47 1.98 10.52 11.72
CA ARG A 47 3.29 10.72 11.09
C ARG A 47 4.44 10.79 12.08
N GLN A 48 4.24 11.36 13.27
CA GLN A 48 5.29 11.35 14.30
C GLN A 48 5.53 9.94 14.85
N MET A 49 4.48 9.14 15.04
CA MET A 49 4.63 7.74 15.45
C MET A 49 5.41 6.91 14.41
N GLU A 50 5.24 7.19 13.12
CA GLU A 50 6.06 6.58 12.06
C GLU A 50 7.54 6.92 12.21
N PHE A 51 7.90 8.20 12.41
CA PHE A 51 9.30 8.58 12.63
C PHE A 51 9.87 8.02 13.94
N ASP A 52 9.05 7.86 14.97
CA ASP A 52 9.47 7.20 16.21
C ASP A 52 9.72 5.70 15.99
N ALA A 53 8.85 5.01 15.25
CA ALA A 53 9.06 3.63 14.85
C ALA A 53 10.34 3.48 14.02
N ASP A 54 10.57 4.38 13.06
CA ASP A 54 11.78 4.41 12.23
C ASP A 54 13.04 4.55 13.08
N ARG A 55 13.03 5.38 14.13
CA ARG A 55 14.18 5.51 15.06
C ARG A 55 14.52 4.20 15.75
N TYR A 56 13.51 3.45 16.19
CA TYR A 56 13.76 2.13 16.81
C TYR A 56 14.28 1.11 15.80
N GLU A 57 13.74 1.11 14.58
CA GLU A 57 14.25 0.25 13.50
C GLU A 57 15.70 0.61 13.15
N ILE A 58 16.01 1.88 12.94
CA ILE A 58 17.35 2.38 12.65
C ILE A 58 18.33 2.06 13.77
N ALA A 59 17.92 2.18 15.04
CA ALA A 59 18.78 1.78 16.15
C ALA A 59 19.13 0.28 16.11
N LEU A 60 18.23 -0.56 15.56
CA LEU A 60 18.42 -1.99 15.45
C LEU A 60 19.31 -2.37 14.25
N VAL A 61 19.01 -1.84 13.05
CA VAL A 61 19.60 -2.30 11.78
C VAL A 61 20.54 -1.28 11.12
N GLY A 62 20.51 -0.03 11.56
CA GLY A 62 21.28 1.07 11.01
C GLY A 62 20.57 1.84 9.90
N SER A 63 20.99 3.09 9.69
CA SER A 63 20.37 4.00 8.72
C SER A 63 20.46 3.47 7.28
N ASP A 64 21.59 2.89 6.88
CA ASP A 64 21.81 2.42 5.51
C ASP A 64 20.93 1.22 5.16
N VAL A 65 20.75 0.29 6.12
CA VAL A 65 19.88 -0.87 5.95
C VAL A 65 18.42 -0.44 5.89
N PHE A 66 18.01 0.51 6.72
CA PHE A 66 16.66 1.10 6.66
C PHE A 66 16.37 1.71 5.29
N VAL A 67 17.28 2.54 4.77
CA VAL A 67 17.13 3.17 3.45
C VAL A 67 17.06 2.12 2.34
N THR A 68 18.01 1.17 2.34
CA THR A 68 18.07 0.11 1.31
C THR A 68 16.80 -0.76 1.34
N THR A 69 16.33 -1.13 2.53
CA THR A 69 15.10 -1.92 2.71
C THR A 69 13.88 -1.15 2.22
N GLY A 70 13.77 0.14 2.58
CA GLY A 70 12.69 1.01 2.11
C GLY A 70 12.64 1.13 0.59
N GLU A 71 13.79 1.33 -0.07
CA GLU A 71 13.88 1.36 -1.53
C GLU A 71 13.49 0.02 -2.16
N GLU A 72 14.01 -1.09 -1.62
CA GLU A 72 13.76 -2.43 -2.16
C GLU A 72 12.30 -2.85 -2.02
N LEU A 73 11.58 -2.40 -0.98
CA LEU A 73 10.14 -2.63 -0.86
C LEU A 73 9.33 -2.02 -2.02
N HIS A 74 9.67 -0.81 -2.47
CA HIS A 74 9.01 -0.20 -3.64
C HIS A 74 9.31 -0.95 -4.93
N LEU A 75 10.56 -1.41 -5.08
CA LEU A 75 10.98 -2.18 -6.25
C LEU A 75 10.33 -3.57 -6.26
N LEU A 76 10.19 -4.22 -5.10
CA LEU A 76 9.45 -5.47 -4.96
C LEU A 76 7.95 -5.28 -5.20
N ASN A 77 7.38 -4.13 -4.82
CA ASN A 77 5.98 -3.82 -5.12
C ASN A 77 5.75 -3.66 -6.63
N ALA A 78 6.64 -2.96 -7.34
CA ALA A 78 6.61 -2.89 -8.81
C ALA A 78 6.78 -4.27 -9.46
N ALA A 79 7.76 -5.05 -8.99
CA ALA A 79 7.97 -6.43 -9.44
C ALA A 79 6.75 -7.34 -9.17
N SER A 80 6.05 -7.11 -8.06
CA SER A 80 4.81 -7.83 -7.73
C SER A 80 3.68 -7.49 -8.70
N GLY A 81 3.61 -6.26 -9.20
CA GLY A 81 2.70 -5.87 -10.28
C GLY A 81 2.93 -6.70 -11.53
N HIS A 82 4.18 -6.74 -12.02
CA HIS A 82 4.57 -7.57 -13.17
C HIS A 82 4.30 -9.06 -12.97
N ALA A 83 4.63 -9.58 -11.78
CA ALA A 83 4.38 -10.97 -11.45
C ALA A 83 2.88 -11.29 -11.51
N MET A 84 2.03 -10.38 -11.01
CA MET A 84 0.58 -10.52 -11.03
C MET A 84 0.03 -10.49 -12.46
N GLU A 85 0.48 -9.56 -13.30
CA GLU A 85 0.10 -9.49 -14.72
C GLU A 85 0.50 -10.75 -15.49
N GLY A 86 1.74 -11.20 -15.32
CA GLY A 86 2.23 -12.46 -15.90
C GLY A 86 1.44 -13.67 -15.40
N MET A 87 1.09 -13.70 -14.11
CA MET A 87 0.30 -14.78 -13.53
C MET A 87 -1.12 -14.79 -14.10
N TYR A 88 -1.78 -13.64 -14.27
CA TYR A 88 -3.09 -13.58 -14.92
C TYR A 88 -3.03 -14.09 -16.37
N SER A 89 -1.95 -13.81 -17.10
CA SER A 89 -1.73 -14.35 -18.46
C SER A 89 -1.56 -15.88 -18.45
N LEU A 90 -0.84 -16.43 -17.47
CA LEU A 90 -0.68 -17.88 -17.28
C LEU A 90 -2.00 -18.56 -16.93
N ILE A 91 -2.79 -17.99 -16.01
CA ILE A 91 -4.08 -18.54 -15.60
C ILE A 91 -5.04 -18.59 -16.80
N LYS A 92 -5.05 -17.58 -17.67
CA LYS A 92 -5.85 -17.59 -18.91
C LYS A 92 -5.47 -18.74 -19.86
N LYS A 93 -4.23 -19.22 -19.79
CA LYS A 93 -3.71 -20.39 -20.53
C LYS A 93 -3.83 -21.70 -19.75
N ALA A 94 -4.60 -21.71 -18.64
CA ALA A 94 -4.74 -22.83 -17.72
C ALA A 94 -3.41 -23.33 -17.11
N VAL A 95 -2.43 -22.43 -16.97
CA VAL A 95 -1.18 -22.69 -16.26
C VAL A 95 -1.25 -22.07 -14.86
N MET A 96 -0.99 -22.89 -13.84
CA MET A 96 -0.90 -22.46 -12.44
C MET A 96 0.52 -22.75 -11.96
N ILE A 97 1.19 -21.75 -11.39
CA ILE A 97 2.58 -21.88 -10.95
C ILE A 97 2.65 -22.30 -9.48
N ASP A 98 3.73 -22.97 -9.09
CA ASP A 98 3.91 -23.52 -7.75
C ASP A 98 4.39 -22.52 -6.68
N ASN A 99 4.94 -21.37 -7.09
CA ASN A 99 5.62 -20.44 -6.19
C ASN A 99 5.54 -18.96 -6.66
N ILE A 100 4.50 -18.25 -6.22
CA ILE A 100 4.30 -16.82 -6.52
C ILE A 100 5.42 -15.94 -5.93
N PRO A 101 5.86 -16.09 -4.66
CA PRO A 101 6.97 -15.30 -4.12
C PRO A 101 8.24 -15.40 -4.97
N ARG A 102 8.53 -16.60 -5.50
CA ARG A 102 9.65 -16.82 -6.41
C ARG A 102 9.44 -16.09 -7.74
N MET A 103 8.23 -16.05 -8.28
CA MET A 103 7.90 -15.24 -9.47
C MET A 103 8.22 -13.76 -9.25
N ILE A 104 7.82 -13.19 -8.11
CA ILE A 104 8.11 -11.79 -7.75
C ILE A 104 9.62 -11.55 -7.69
N GLN A 105 10.38 -12.46 -7.07
CA GLN A 105 11.83 -12.38 -7.01
C GLN A 105 12.46 -12.39 -8.42
N LEU A 106 11.96 -13.25 -9.32
CA LEU A 106 12.43 -13.35 -10.70
C LEU A 106 12.10 -12.07 -11.50
N CYS A 107 10.89 -11.49 -11.32
CA CYS A 107 10.54 -10.18 -11.87
C CYS A 107 11.50 -9.10 -11.38
N ARG A 108 11.77 -9.06 -10.07
CA ARG A 108 12.68 -8.08 -9.48
C ARG A 108 14.10 -8.21 -10.05
N HIS A 109 14.59 -9.44 -10.17
CA HIS A 109 15.93 -9.71 -10.72
C HIS A 109 16.06 -9.35 -12.21
N LYS A 110 14.98 -9.52 -12.99
CA LYS A 110 14.93 -9.18 -14.42
C LYS A 110 14.45 -7.76 -14.71
N MET A 111 14.16 -6.97 -13.68
CA MET A 111 13.61 -5.62 -13.82
C MET A 111 14.57 -4.74 -14.63
N PRO A 112 14.11 -4.12 -15.74
CA PRO A 112 14.92 -3.22 -16.54
C PRO A 112 15.46 -2.04 -15.72
N SER A 113 16.67 -1.59 -16.02
CA SER A 113 17.31 -0.47 -15.30
C SER A 113 16.53 0.84 -15.41
N ASP A 114 15.85 1.08 -16.53
CA ASP A 114 15.02 2.28 -16.70
C ASP A 114 13.81 2.26 -15.77
N GLU A 115 13.25 1.08 -15.51
CA GLU A 115 12.16 0.90 -14.55
C GLU A 115 12.64 1.12 -13.11
N VAL A 116 13.81 0.57 -12.76
CA VAL A 116 14.44 0.85 -11.45
C VAL A 116 14.61 2.35 -11.25
N VAL A 117 15.08 3.08 -12.27
CA VAL A 117 15.22 4.53 -12.23
C VAL A 117 13.87 5.22 -12.04
N LYS A 118 12.81 4.80 -12.74
CA LYS A 118 11.46 5.36 -12.57
C LYS A 118 10.94 5.16 -11.14
N VAL A 119 11.13 3.99 -10.55
CA VAL A 119 10.72 3.72 -9.16
C VAL A 119 11.50 4.61 -8.19
N LYS A 120 12.82 4.74 -8.35
CA LYS A 120 13.62 5.65 -7.52
C LYS A 120 13.21 7.11 -7.69
N GLN A 121 12.87 7.53 -8.91
CA GLN A 121 12.33 8.86 -9.19
C GLN A 121 10.98 9.08 -8.48
N PHE A 122 10.09 8.08 -8.50
CA PHE A 122 8.83 8.11 -7.76
C PHE A 122 9.06 8.31 -6.26
N ILE A 123 9.99 7.56 -5.66
CA ILE A 123 10.38 7.75 -4.25
C ILE A 123 10.87 9.19 -4.03
N SER A 124 11.85 9.64 -4.81
CA SER A 124 12.51 10.95 -4.64
C SER A 124 11.62 12.16 -4.93
N SER A 125 10.51 11.98 -5.64
CA SER A 125 9.56 13.06 -5.95
C SER A 125 8.33 13.05 -5.04
N GLY A 126 8.21 12.05 -4.17
CA GLY A 126 7.10 11.89 -3.24
C GLY A 126 6.94 13.08 -2.30
N LYS A 127 5.69 13.47 -2.05
CA LYS A 127 5.31 14.56 -1.13
C LYS A 127 4.24 14.06 -0.17
N THR A 128 4.38 14.42 1.09
CA THR A 128 3.37 14.14 2.12
C THR A 128 2.25 15.17 2.03
N GLY A 129 1.02 14.70 1.83
CA GLY A 129 -0.19 15.50 1.89
C GLY A 129 -0.59 15.87 3.33
N LEU A 130 -1.46 16.87 3.47
CA LEU A 130 -1.89 17.35 4.79
C LEU A 130 -2.62 16.27 5.61
N LEU A 131 -3.42 15.45 4.94
CA LEU A 131 -4.26 14.40 5.52
C LEU A 131 -3.62 13.01 5.43
N ASP A 132 -2.38 12.91 4.94
CA ASP A 132 -1.69 11.63 4.85
C ASP A 132 -1.28 11.19 6.25
N THR A 133 -1.69 9.99 6.64
CA THR A 133 -1.39 9.40 7.96
C THR A 133 0.06 8.93 8.08
N HIS A 134 0.75 8.77 6.95
CA HIS A 134 2.14 8.35 6.89
C HIS A 134 2.96 9.37 6.10
N PRO A 135 4.19 9.68 6.52
CA PRO A 135 5.10 10.49 5.71
C PRO A 135 5.48 9.71 4.44
N CYS A 136 5.73 10.43 3.35
CA CYS A 136 6.22 9.82 2.13
C CYS A 136 7.60 9.19 2.36
N THR A 137 7.94 8.16 1.57
CA THR A 137 9.20 7.42 1.68
C THR A 137 10.43 8.32 1.66
N ARG A 138 10.42 9.38 0.83
CA ARG A 138 11.51 10.36 0.77
C ARG A 138 11.80 11.00 2.12
N GLU A 139 10.77 11.47 2.82
CA GLU A 139 10.95 12.14 4.11
C GLU A 139 11.49 11.19 5.18
N ARG A 140 11.07 9.91 5.14
CA ARG A 140 11.60 8.85 6.02
C ARG A 140 13.07 8.56 5.72
N ILE A 141 13.44 8.43 4.43
CA ILE A 141 14.83 8.25 4.00
C ILE A 141 15.69 9.44 4.43
N GLU A 142 15.25 10.68 4.20
CA GLU A 142 15.96 11.88 4.62
C GLU A 142 16.13 11.95 6.15
N ALA A 143 15.10 11.54 6.92
CA ALA A 143 15.20 11.44 8.36
C ALA A 143 16.22 10.38 8.80
N ALA A 144 16.21 9.20 8.17
CA ALA A 144 17.15 8.12 8.46
C ALA A 144 18.59 8.51 8.15
N GLN A 145 18.82 9.17 7.01
CA GLN A 145 20.15 9.67 6.62
C GLN A 145 20.67 10.74 7.58
N ARG A 146 19.79 11.61 8.11
CA ARG A 146 20.18 12.58 9.16
C ARG A 146 20.54 11.93 10.48
N ILE A 147 19.92 10.81 10.82
CA ILE A 147 20.28 10.02 12.01
C ILE A 147 21.67 9.42 11.85
N GLY A 148 21.98 8.87 10.67
CA GLY A 148 23.32 8.38 10.30
C GLY A 148 23.92 7.39 11.31
N GLN A 149 23.09 6.56 11.94
CA GLN A 149 23.50 5.67 13.02
C GLN A 149 23.79 4.27 12.49
N GLU A 150 24.82 3.61 13.02
CA GLU A 150 25.05 2.18 12.83
C GLU A 150 24.07 1.33 13.65
N GLY A 151 23.67 0.18 13.11
CA GLY A 151 22.80 -0.76 13.78
C GLY A 151 23.53 -1.63 14.81
N VAL A 152 22.79 -2.13 15.80
CA VAL A 152 23.30 -3.14 16.74
C VAL A 152 23.51 -4.50 16.05
N PHE A 153 22.66 -4.83 15.07
CA PHE A 153 22.78 -6.06 14.28
C PHE A 153 23.60 -5.84 13.02
N THR A 154 24.63 -6.67 12.83
CA THR A 154 25.53 -6.63 11.67
C THR A 154 25.49 -7.94 10.86
N ILE A 155 24.41 -8.71 10.98
CA ILE A 155 24.28 -10.02 10.33
C ILE A 155 23.83 -9.82 8.88
N ASP A 156 24.73 -10.06 7.94
CA ASP A 156 24.43 -10.04 6.50
C ASP A 156 24.09 -11.45 6.00
N ARG A 157 22.83 -11.87 6.24
CA ARG A 157 22.28 -13.15 5.80
C ARG A 157 20.88 -12.94 5.22
N PRO A 158 20.45 -13.74 4.24
CA PRO A 158 19.15 -13.54 3.62
C PRO A 158 18.03 -13.87 4.62
N ALA A 159 17.03 -12.98 4.71
CA ALA A 159 15.90 -13.11 5.63
C ALA A 159 15.09 -14.41 5.46
N ARG A 160 15.18 -15.08 4.31
CA ARG A 160 14.59 -16.41 4.07
C ARG A 160 15.04 -17.46 5.09
N GLU A 161 16.22 -17.29 5.67
CA GLU A 161 16.78 -18.22 6.67
C GLU A 161 16.10 -18.11 8.04
N LEU A 162 15.30 -17.07 8.28
CA LEU A 162 14.40 -16.99 9.43
C LEU A 162 13.29 -18.05 9.35
N PHE A 163 13.06 -18.66 8.17
CA PHE A 163 12.03 -19.65 7.94
C PHE A 163 12.65 -21.05 7.75
N ARG A 164 12.29 -22.01 8.61
CA ARG A 164 12.81 -23.39 8.56
C ARG A 164 12.50 -24.12 7.24
N HIS A 165 11.32 -23.86 6.66
CA HIS A 165 10.83 -24.52 5.44
C HIS A 165 10.35 -23.47 4.41
N TYR A 166 11.23 -22.52 4.07
CA TYR A 166 10.89 -21.38 3.21
C TYR A 166 10.18 -21.77 1.90
N ASP A 167 10.72 -22.73 1.14
CA ASP A 167 10.13 -23.11 -0.15
C ASP A 167 8.74 -23.74 0.00
N ALA A 168 8.55 -24.57 1.03
CA ALA A 168 7.24 -25.15 1.34
C ALA A 168 6.25 -24.06 1.79
N LEU A 169 6.70 -23.07 2.57
CA LEU A 169 5.88 -21.92 2.96
C LEU A 169 5.43 -21.12 1.73
N CYS A 170 6.33 -20.84 0.79
CA CYS A 170 5.99 -20.14 -0.45
C CYS A 170 4.98 -20.92 -1.31
N SER A 171 5.12 -22.24 -1.40
CA SER A 171 4.17 -23.09 -2.12
C SER A 171 2.80 -23.12 -1.43
N ASN A 172 2.76 -23.21 -0.10
CA ASN A 172 1.51 -23.20 0.66
C ASN A 172 0.78 -21.85 0.52
N VAL A 173 1.50 -20.74 0.61
CA VAL A 173 0.92 -19.40 0.39
C VAL A 173 0.40 -19.26 -1.04
N THR A 174 1.07 -19.88 -2.03
CA THR A 174 0.61 -19.89 -3.42
C THR A 174 -0.69 -20.69 -3.58
N GLN A 175 -0.81 -21.84 -2.92
CA GLN A 175 -2.06 -22.61 -2.90
C GLN A 175 -3.20 -21.86 -2.20
N ASP A 176 -2.90 -21.17 -1.09
CA ASP A 176 -3.86 -20.32 -0.38
C ASP A 176 -4.33 -19.16 -1.26
N PHE A 177 -3.42 -18.53 -2.01
CA PHE A 177 -3.76 -17.51 -2.99
C PHE A 177 -4.74 -18.05 -4.03
N TYR A 178 -4.46 -19.21 -4.64
CA TYR A 178 -5.39 -19.81 -5.59
C TYR A 178 -6.72 -20.16 -4.95
N ARG A 179 -6.74 -20.74 -3.75
CA ARG A 179 -8.00 -21.03 -3.03
C ARG A 179 -8.88 -19.80 -2.91
N ASN A 180 -8.29 -18.65 -2.59
CA ASN A 180 -9.01 -17.39 -2.47
C ASN A 180 -9.41 -16.79 -3.83
N ALA A 181 -8.55 -16.92 -4.85
CA ALA A 181 -8.76 -16.30 -6.16
C ALA A 181 -9.75 -17.09 -7.05
N ILE A 182 -9.68 -18.43 -7.05
CA ILE A 182 -10.50 -19.31 -7.90
C ILE A 182 -11.57 -20.09 -7.13
N GLY A 183 -11.63 -19.98 -5.79
CA GLY A 183 -12.65 -20.59 -4.96
C GLY A 183 -12.51 -22.11 -4.76
N ARG A 184 -11.39 -22.72 -5.16
CA ARG A 184 -11.10 -24.15 -4.94
C ARG A 184 -9.64 -24.37 -4.57
N LEU A 185 -9.38 -25.47 -3.86
CA LEU A 185 -8.02 -25.93 -3.66
C LEU A 185 -7.46 -26.47 -5.00
N VAL A 186 -6.28 -26.00 -5.39
CA VAL A 186 -5.54 -26.53 -6.54
C VAL A 186 -4.75 -27.74 -6.07
N ASN A 187 -4.89 -28.87 -6.77
CA ASN A 187 -4.09 -30.05 -6.45
C ASN A 187 -2.62 -29.76 -6.80
N PRO A 188 -1.64 -30.10 -5.93
CA PRO A 188 -0.22 -29.95 -6.24
C PRO A 188 0.21 -30.50 -7.61
N SER A 189 -0.45 -31.54 -8.14
CA SER A 189 -0.16 -32.09 -9.48
C SER A 189 -0.55 -31.16 -10.64
N GLU A 190 -1.41 -30.16 -10.39
CA GLU A 190 -1.81 -29.14 -11.37
C GLU A 190 -0.83 -27.95 -11.40
N LEU A 191 0.05 -27.83 -10.40
CA LEU A 191 1.03 -26.76 -10.29
C LEU A 191 2.26 -27.06 -11.13
N GLN A 192 2.73 -26.05 -11.87
CA GLN A 192 3.90 -26.12 -12.72
C GLN A 192 5.05 -25.30 -12.10
N PRO A 193 6.31 -25.75 -12.19
CA PRO A 193 7.44 -25.00 -11.67
C PRO A 193 7.55 -23.62 -12.31
N VAL A 194 7.58 -22.56 -11.49
CA VAL A 194 7.64 -21.17 -11.97
C VAL A 194 8.81 -20.90 -12.92
N ASP A 195 9.95 -21.58 -12.72
CA ASP A 195 11.15 -21.43 -13.56
C ASP A 195 10.93 -21.88 -15.02
N GLN A 196 9.89 -22.67 -15.32
CA GLN A 196 9.53 -23.06 -16.69
C GLN A 196 8.75 -21.96 -17.43
N HIS A 197 8.24 -20.96 -16.72
CA HIS A 197 7.36 -19.91 -17.25
C HIS A 197 8.01 -18.52 -17.26
N LEU A 198 9.34 -18.46 -17.17
CA LEU A 198 10.12 -17.21 -17.17
C LEU A 198 9.93 -16.34 -18.42
N HIS A 199 9.45 -16.92 -19.53
CA HIS A 199 9.18 -16.20 -20.78
C HIS A 199 8.03 -15.21 -20.67
N VAL A 200 7.13 -15.38 -19.68
CA VAL A 200 5.98 -14.50 -19.47
C VAL A 200 6.37 -13.24 -18.67
N LEU A 201 7.60 -13.18 -18.14
CA LEU A 201 8.11 -12.06 -17.33
C LEU A 201 8.73 -10.91 -18.16
N MET A 202 8.66 -10.95 -19.50
CA MET A 202 9.41 -10.06 -20.40
C MET A 202 8.53 -9.32 -21.43
N HIS A 203 7.24 -9.17 -21.14
CA HIS A 203 6.29 -8.39 -21.95
C HIS A 203 5.65 -7.32 -21.10
#